data_AF-A0A351MED2-F1
#
_entry.id   AF-A0A351MED2-F1
#
_cell.length_a   1.000
_cell.length_b   1.000
_cell.length_c   1.000
_cell.angle_alpha   90.00
_cell.angle_beta   90.00
_cell.angle_gamma   90.00
#
_symmetry.space_group_name_H-M   'P 1'
#
loop_
_entity.id
_entity.type
_entity.pdbx_description
1 polymer ?
#
loop_
_entity_poly.entity_id
_entity_poly.type
_entity_poly.pdbx_seq_one_letter_code
_entity_poly.pdbx_strand_id
1 'polypeptide(L)'
;MLAVLLCLSRPVSGELLYQWQDPRTGTTQFSGQPPGWYRSDRVNGPRVLVFHRGQLVDDTAVPVTEDRRAALRAEAIAVAGGGDAPPAAGSLVATPGRADVPGTAVAATSDAAEVPAETTDAAAGVADAGEGASTPADDRERAREVLERFDAAQLAAVRAMVDALLPAAAPAPDASAGPAAVPGARPAGIATDAPADTPVRSGP
;
A
#
# COMPACT_ATOMS: atom_id res chain seq x y z
N MET A 1 4.62 7.42 -31.58
CA MET A 1 5.25 7.17 -30.27
C MET A 1 4.32 7.40 -29.05
N LEU A 2 3.01 7.61 -29.21
CA LEU A 2 2.08 7.76 -28.08
C LEU A 2 1.48 6.41 -27.59
N ALA A 3 1.51 5.37 -28.43
CA ALA A 3 0.87 4.08 -28.15
C ALA A 3 1.65 3.17 -27.18
N VAL A 4 2.95 3.38 -27.00
CA VAL A 4 3.80 2.54 -26.11
C VAL A 4 3.68 2.96 -24.64
N LEU A 5 3.34 4.22 -24.38
CA LEU A 5 3.20 4.73 -23.01
C LEU A 5 1.90 4.26 -22.32
N LEU A 6 0.90 3.78 -23.07
CA LEU A 6 -0.38 3.29 -22.52
C LEU A 6 -0.32 1.82 -22.05
N CYS A 7 0.73 1.07 -22.37
CA CYS A 7 0.86 -0.33 -21.94
C CYS A 7 1.42 -0.48 -20.51
N LEU A 8 2.02 0.57 -19.95
CA LEU A 8 2.59 0.57 -18.59
C LEU A 8 1.58 1.00 -17.51
N SER A 9 0.44 1.55 -17.90
CA SER A 9 -0.66 1.88 -16.99
C SER A 9 -1.73 0.79 -17.00
N ARG A 10 -1.34 -0.49 -17.08
CA ARG A 10 -2.26 -1.56 -16.71
C ARG A 10 -2.63 -1.34 -15.24
N PRO A 11 -3.89 -1.03 -14.90
CA PRO A 11 -4.30 -1.06 -13.51
C PRO A 11 -3.97 -2.46 -13.01
N VAL A 12 -3.18 -2.56 -11.95
CA VAL A 12 -2.98 -3.81 -11.23
C VAL A 12 -4.36 -4.26 -10.80
N SER A 13 -4.93 -5.21 -11.53
CA SER A 13 -6.31 -5.63 -11.39
C SER A 13 -6.49 -6.26 -10.03
N GLY A 14 -6.94 -5.47 -9.05
CA GLY A 14 -7.59 -5.95 -7.83
C GLY A 14 -6.86 -7.03 -7.04
N GLU A 15 -5.52 -7.04 -7.03
CA GLU A 15 -4.79 -8.02 -6.26
C GLU A 15 -4.77 -7.63 -4.78
N LEU A 16 -5.26 -8.54 -3.94
CA LEU A 16 -5.04 -8.50 -2.50
C LEU A 16 -3.57 -8.83 -2.26
N LEU A 17 -2.85 -7.96 -1.57
CA LEU A 17 -1.47 -8.19 -1.16
C LEU A 17 -1.45 -8.52 0.32
N TYR A 18 -1.02 -9.72 0.64
CA TYR A 18 -0.81 -10.20 2.00
C TYR A 18 0.65 -9.95 2.39
N GLN A 19 0.86 -9.27 3.50
CA GLN A 19 2.16 -9.04 4.11
C GLN A 19 2.17 -9.66 5.51
N TRP A 20 3.21 -10.42 5.84
CA TRP A 20 3.43 -10.92 7.20
C TRP A 20 4.92 -11.02 7.51
N GLN A 21 5.25 -11.09 8.79
CA GLN A 21 6.61 -11.35 9.23
C GLN A 21 6.77 -12.83 9.53
N ASP A 22 7.78 -13.48 8.95
CA ASP A 22 8.14 -14.84 9.31
C ASP A 22 8.72 -14.84 10.74
N PRO A 23 8.09 -15.54 11.71
CA PRO A 23 8.55 -15.53 13.09
C PRO A 23 9.91 -16.21 13.29
N ARG A 24 10.35 -17.06 12.36
CA ARG A 24 11.64 -17.77 12.46
C ARG A 24 12.79 -16.90 11.98
N THR A 25 12.59 -16.19 10.88
CA THR A 25 13.65 -15.42 10.21
C THR A 25 13.57 -13.91 10.46
N GLY A 26 12.44 -13.42 10.95
CA GLY A 26 12.15 -11.99 11.10
C GLY A 26 11.97 -11.26 9.77
N THR A 27 12.00 -11.98 8.64
CA THR A 27 11.87 -11.39 7.31
C THR A 27 10.42 -11.09 6.98
N THR A 28 10.19 -9.99 6.27
CA THR A 28 8.86 -9.63 5.77
C THR A 28 8.60 -10.37 4.46
N GLN A 29 7.49 -11.07 4.38
CA GLN A 29 7.04 -11.78 3.19
C GLN A 29 5.81 -11.12 2.58
N PHE A 30 5.67 -11.28 1.26
CA PHE A 30 4.56 -10.75 0.47
C PHE A 30 3.98 -11.83 -0.42
N SER A 31 2.66 -11.89 -0.54
CA SER A 31 1.96 -12.82 -1.42
C SER A 31 0.71 -12.18 -2.00
N GLY A 32 0.40 -12.46 -3.27
CA GLY A 32 -0.91 -12.14 -3.87
C GLY A 32 -2.02 -13.13 -3.50
N GLN A 33 -1.66 -14.24 -2.84
CA GLN A 33 -2.58 -15.28 -2.40
C GLN A 33 -2.58 -15.40 -0.86
N PRO A 34 -3.73 -15.66 -0.24
CA PRO A 34 -3.81 -15.83 1.20
C PRO A 34 -2.97 -17.05 1.65
N PRO A 35 -2.10 -16.91 2.67
CA PRO A 35 -1.42 -18.06 3.26
C PRO A 35 -2.42 -19.11 3.75
N GLY A 36 -2.11 -20.41 3.61
CA GLY A 36 -3.04 -21.48 3.98
C GLY A 36 -3.52 -21.45 5.44
N TRP A 37 -2.73 -20.87 6.34
CA TRP A 37 -3.06 -20.70 7.74
C TRP A 37 -3.90 -19.44 8.03
N TYR A 38 -3.95 -18.44 7.14
CA TYR A 38 -4.64 -17.16 7.36
C TYR A 38 -6.16 -17.34 7.57
N ARG A 39 -6.76 -18.38 6.97
CA ARG A 39 -8.19 -18.69 7.10
C ARG A 39 -8.48 -19.82 8.09
N SER A 40 -7.48 -20.32 8.80
CA SER A 40 -7.67 -21.45 9.71
C SER A 40 -8.11 -20.95 11.09
N ASP A 41 -9.30 -21.35 11.54
CA ASP A 41 -9.89 -20.98 12.84
C ASP A 41 -9.07 -21.41 14.07
N ARG A 42 -8.05 -22.25 13.86
CA ARG A 42 -7.33 -22.97 14.92
C ARG A 42 -5.93 -22.46 15.23
N VAL A 43 -5.42 -21.45 14.53
CA VAL A 43 -3.99 -21.09 14.63
C VAL A 43 -3.80 -19.62 14.97
N ASN A 44 -3.10 -19.36 16.08
CA ASN A 44 -2.43 -18.08 16.35
C ASN A 44 -1.31 -17.88 15.32
N GLY A 45 -1.68 -17.47 14.11
CA GLY A 45 -0.73 -17.11 13.06
C GLY A 45 -0.01 -15.80 13.36
N PRO A 46 1.08 -15.49 12.65
CA PRO A 46 1.71 -14.18 12.73
C PRO A 46 0.73 -13.08 12.28
N ARG A 47 1.00 -11.83 12.69
CA ARG A 47 0.26 -10.65 12.20
C ARG A 47 0.33 -10.60 10.67
N VAL A 48 -0.83 -10.45 10.04
CA VAL A 48 -1.00 -10.27 8.60
C VAL A 48 -1.61 -8.92 8.36
N LEU A 49 -1.00 -8.17 7.44
CA LEU A 49 -1.55 -6.96 6.87
C LEU A 49 -2.05 -7.31 5.46
N VAL A 50 -3.29 -6.97 5.15
CA VAL A 50 -3.87 -7.18 3.83
C VAL A 50 -4.10 -5.84 3.18
N PHE A 51 -3.55 -5.64 2.00
CA PHE A 51 -3.74 -4.45 1.20
C PHE A 51 -4.60 -4.75 -0.01
N HIS A 52 -5.52 -3.86 -0.33
CA HIS A 52 -6.28 -3.88 -1.58
C HIS A 52 -6.16 -2.51 -2.23
N ARG A 53 -5.60 -2.46 -3.45
CA ARG A 53 -5.40 -1.20 -4.20
C ARG A 53 -4.62 -0.14 -3.41
N GLY A 54 -3.58 -0.56 -2.69
CA GLY A 54 -2.74 0.31 -1.87
C GLY A 54 -3.37 0.79 -0.56
N GLN A 55 -4.58 0.35 -0.22
CA GLN A 55 -5.23 0.63 1.06
C GLN A 55 -5.13 -0.60 1.97
N LEU A 56 -4.79 -0.38 3.25
CA LEU A 56 -4.82 -1.43 4.26
C LEU A 56 -6.28 -1.77 4.58
N VAL A 57 -6.70 -3.00 4.30
CA VAL A 57 -8.08 -3.48 4.49
C VAL A 57 -8.24 -4.44 5.66
N ASP A 58 -7.16 -5.12 6.06
CA ASP A 58 -7.18 -6.02 7.22
C ASP A 58 -5.83 -5.99 7.95
N ASP A 59 -5.90 -6.10 9.27
CA ASP A 59 -4.77 -6.18 10.18
C ASP A 59 -5.12 -7.13 11.33
N THR A 60 -4.56 -8.33 11.28
CA THR A 60 -4.92 -9.39 12.22
C THR A 60 -4.39 -9.17 13.64
N ALA A 61 -3.52 -8.17 13.86
CA ALA A 61 -3.08 -7.83 15.23
C ALA A 61 -4.06 -6.93 15.98
N VAL A 62 -5.06 -6.34 15.30
CA VAL A 62 -6.07 -5.56 15.98
C VAL A 62 -7.07 -6.53 16.61
N PRO A 63 -7.13 -6.63 17.95
CA PRO A 63 -8.13 -7.47 18.59
C PRO A 63 -9.51 -6.85 18.35
N VAL A 64 -10.34 -7.56 17.60
CA VAL A 64 -11.74 -7.17 17.36
C VAL A 64 -12.64 -8.04 18.23
N THR A 65 -13.53 -7.42 19.02
CA THR A 65 -14.53 -8.15 19.79
C THR A 65 -15.48 -8.91 18.86
N GLU A 66 -16.08 -10.02 19.31
CA GLU A 66 -17.00 -10.79 18.46
C GLU A 66 -18.19 -9.95 18.00
N ASP A 67 -18.73 -9.08 18.86
CA ASP A 67 -19.82 -8.16 18.50
C ASP A 67 -19.42 -7.23 17.34
N ARG A 68 -18.19 -6.68 17.39
CA ARG A 68 -17.68 -5.82 16.32
C ARG A 68 -17.42 -6.61 15.05
N ARG A 69 -16.93 -7.85 15.16
CA ARG A 69 -16.74 -8.75 14.01
C ARG A 69 -18.07 -9.10 13.35
N ALA A 70 -19.12 -9.38 14.14
CA ALA A 70 -20.46 -9.62 13.66
C ALA A 70 -21.05 -8.39 12.95
N ALA A 71 -20.87 -7.19 13.52
CA ALA A 71 -21.30 -5.94 12.91
C ALA A 71 -20.62 -5.69 11.56
N LEU A 72 -19.28 -5.81 11.49
CA LEU A 72 -18.52 -5.63 10.25
C LEU A 72 -18.93 -6.64 9.17
N ARG A 73 -19.23 -7.89 9.56
CA ARG A 73 -19.73 -8.92 8.62
C ARG A 73 -21.11 -8.56 8.08
N ALA A 74 -22.01 -8.06 8.94
CA ALA A 74 -23.34 -7.60 8.52
C ALA A 74 -23.25 -6.39 7.57
N GLU A 75 -22.37 -5.43 7.87
CA GLU A 75 -22.09 -4.26 7.02
C GLU A 75 -21.55 -4.70 5.64
N ALA A 76 -20.58 -5.61 5.59
CA ALA A 76 -20.02 -6.11 4.34
C ALA A 76 -21.05 -6.83 3.44
N ILE A 77 -21.94 -7.62 4.05
CA ILE A 77 -23.05 -8.29 3.33
C ILE A 77 -24.04 -7.25 2.79
N ALA A 78 -24.38 -6.23 3.59
CA ALA A 78 -25.31 -5.18 3.16
C ALA A 78 -24.76 -4.35 1.99
N VAL A 79 -23.45 -4.06 1.98
CA VAL A 79 -22.77 -3.37 0.87
C VAL A 79 -22.72 -4.26 -0.38
N ALA A 80 -22.42 -5.55 -0.23
CA ALA A 80 -22.38 -6.49 -1.36
C ALA A 80 -23.76 -6.76 -1.98
N GLY A 81 -24.83 -6.67 -1.18
CA GLY A 81 -26.22 -6.81 -1.63
C GLY A 81 -26.86 -5.53 -2.18
N GLY A 82 -26.13 -4.41 -2.23
CA GLY A 82 -26.66 -3.09 -2.62
C GLY A 82 -26.65 -2.77 -4.12
N GLY A 83 -26.19 -3.69 -4.97
CA GLY A 83 -26.28 -3.58 -6.43
C GLY A 83 -27.39 -4.51 -6.96
N ASP A 84 -28.56 -3.93 -7.25
CA ASP A 84 -29.78 -4.59 -7.74
C ASP A 84 -30.36 -5.70 -6.85
N ALA A 85 -31.36 -5.32 -6.05
CA ALA A 85 -32.32 -6.27 -5.49
C ALA A 85 -33.06 -7.03 -6.61
N PRO A 86 -33.23 -8.34 -6.47
CA PRO A 86 -34.60 -8.87 -6.55
C PRO A 86 -34.88 -9.98 -5.51
N PRO A 87 -36.16 -10.38 -5.38
CA PRO A 87 -37.04 -10.02 -4.29
C PRO A 87 -36.89 -10.90 -3.04
N ALA A 88 -37.41 -10.39 -1.93
CA ALA A 88 -37.66 -11.15 -0.72
C ALA A 88 -38.47 -12.42 -1.00
N ALA A 89 -38.01 -13.54 -0.43
CA ALA A 89 -38.78 -14.54 0.34
C ALA A 89 -38.28 -15.97 0.05
N GLY A 90 -37.70 -16.58 1.09
CA GLY A 90 -37.30 -17.97 1.06
C GLY A 90 -36.68 -18.36 2.40
N SER A 91 -37.51 -18.34 3.45
CA SER A 91 -37.20 -18.90 4.77
C SER A 91 -36.66 -20.32 4.61
N LEU A 92 -35.35 -20.51 4.79
CA LEU A 92 -34.77 -21.83 4.99
C LEU A 92 -34.96 -22.19 6.45
N VAL A 93 -36.06 -22.90 6.67
CA VAL A 93 -36.39 -23.65 7.87
C VAL A 93 -35.16 -24.43 8.33
N ALA A 94 -34.74 -24.16 9.56
CA ALA A 94 -33.80 -25.00 10.29
C ALA A 94 -34.41 -26.39 10.45
N THR A 95 -33.72 -27.41 9.93
CA THR A 95 -33.99 -28.82 10.23
C THR A 95 -33.12 -29.23 11.42
N PRO A 96 -33.70 -29.54 12.61
CA PRO A 96 -32.97 -30.23 13.65
C PRO A 96 -33.20 -31.74 13.56
N GLY A 97 -32.12 -32.51 13.49
CA GLY A 97 -32.13 -33.97 13.63
C GLY A 97 -31.04 -34.59 12.76
N ARG A 98 -30.25 -35.59 13.19
CA ARG A 98 -30.24 -36.40 14.41
C ARG A 98 -29.00 -37.31 14.30
N ALA A 99 -28.44 -37.65 15.48
CA ALA A 99 -27.62 -38.83 15.82
C ALA A 99 -26.18 -38.96 15.29
N ASP A 100 -25.26 -38.91 16.25
CA ASP A 100 -24.29 -39.96 16.59
C ASP A 100 -23.67 -40.78 15.44
N VAL A 101 -22.37 -40.57 15.26
CA VAL A 101 -21.44 -41.64 14.86
C VAL A 101 -20.23 -41.57 15.79
N PRO A 102 -20.00 -42.56 16.67
CA PRO A 102 -18.79 -42.63 17.46
C PRO A 102 -17.67 -43.32 16.68
N GLY A 103 -16.46 -42.77 16.79
CA GLY A 103 -15.22 -43.51 16.70
C GLY A 103 -14.70 -43.82 15.31
N THR A 104 -13.62 -43.14 14.92
CA THR A 104 -12.41 -43.82 14.42
C THR A 104 -11.23 -42.88 14.65
N ALA A 105 -10.38 -43.25 15.60
CA ALA A 105 -9.05 -42.69 15.74
C ALA A 105 -8.23 -43.13 14.52
N VAL A 106 -7.78 -42.19 13.70
CA VAL A 106 -6.78 -42.48 12.67
C VAL A 106 -5.46 -41.89 13.16
N ALA A 107 -4.60 -42.83 13.55
CA ALA A 107 -3.24 -42.58 13.97
C ALA A 107 -2.43 -41.91 12.85
N ALA A 108 -1.49 -41.09 13.29
CA ALA A 108 -0.42 -40.56 12.47
C ALA A 108 0.42 -41.69 11.86
N THR A 109 0.61 -41.64 10.55
CA THR A 109 1.78 -42.20 9.88
C THR A 109 2.32 -41.16 8.93
N SER A 110 3.44 -40.53 9.32
CA SER A 110 4.35 -39.85 8.41
C SER A 110 4.86 -40.88 7.42
N ASP A 111 4.43 -40.77 6.16
CA ASP A 111 5.04 -41.48 5.05
C ASP A 111 5.98 -40.52 4.33
N ALA A 112 7.26 -40.85 4.37
CA ALA A 112 8.34 -40.13 3.73
C ALA A 112 8.30 -40.44 2.23
N ALA A 113 7.75 -39.51 1.45
CA ALA A 113 7.85 -39.56 0.00
C ALA A 113 9.28 -39.19 -0.43
N GLU A 114 10.09 -40.23 -0.62
CA GLU A 114 11.34 -40.24 -1.38
C GLU A 114 11.02 -39.84 -2.83
N VAL A 115 11.45 -38.64 -3.24
CA VAL A 115 11.34 -38.18 -4.63
C VAL A 115 12.57 -38.70 -5.39
N PRO A 116 12.42 -39.56 -6.40
CA PRO A 116 13.54 -40.03 -7.20
C PRO A 116 14.07 -38.90 -8.08
N ALA A 117 15.39 -38.77 -8.07
CA ALA A 117 16.15 -37.95 -9.00
C ALA A 117 16.01 -38.53 -10.42
N GLU A 118 15.22 -37.88 -11.27
CA GLU A 118 15.20 -38.17 -12.70
C GLU A 118 16.04 -37.13 -13.44
N THR A 119 17.27 -37.57 -13.73
CA THR A 119 18.18 -36.99 -14.71
C THR A 119 17.55 -37.08 -16.09
N THR A 120 17.27 -35.93 -16.72
CA THR A 120 17.17 -35.85 -18.18
C THR A 120 18.25 -34.91 -18.70
N ASP A 121 19.35 -35.55 -19.05
CA ASP A 121 20.35 -35.09 -19.98
C ASP A 121 19.83 -35.37 -21.40
N ALA A 122 19.67 -34.34 -22.22
CA ALA A 122 19.96 -34.34 -23.67
C ALA A 122 19.36 -33.11 -24.38
N ALA A 123 20.27 -32.18 -24.67
CA ALA A 123 20.55 -31.63 -26.00
C ALA A 123 19.47 -30.88 -26.80
N ALA A 124 19.86 -29.67 -27.18
CA ALA A 124 19.95 -29.16 -28.56
C ALA A 124 19.19 -27.85 -28.82
N GLY A 125 19.97 -26.77 -28.84
CA GLY A 125 20.02 -25.90 -30.02
C GLY A 125 18.89 -24.92 -30.22
N VAL A 126 18.96 -23.79 -29.53
CA VAL A 126 18.67 -22.50 -30.16
C VAL A 126 19.87 -21.59 -29.90
N ALA A 127 20.84 -21.67 -30.81
CA ALA A 127 21.82 -20.63 -30.97
C ALA A 127 21.11 -19.46 -31.65
N ASP A 128 20.67 -18.48 -30.86
CA ASP A 128 20.24 -17.19 -31.39
C ASP A 128 20.94 -16.06 -30.61
N ALA A 129 21.75 -15.34 -31.38
CA ALA A 129 22.38 -14.04 -31.14
C ALA A 129 22.77 -13.66 -29.70
N GLY A 130 24.05 -13.89 -29.37
CA GLY A 130 24.96 -12.81 -28.93
C GLY A 130 24.47 -11.75 -27.95
N GLU A 131 23.69 -12.10 -26.93
CA GLU A 131 23.47 -11.24 -25.78
C GLU A 131 24.69 -11.39 -24.87
N GLY A 132 25.65 -10.47 -25.00
CA GLY A 132 26.85 -10.44 -24.15
C GLY A 132 26.41 -10.55 -22.69
N ALA A 133 26.83 -11.61 -22.00
CA ALA A 133 26.40 -11.93 -20.65
C ALA A 133 26.60 -10.70 -19.76
N SER A 134 25.51 -9.99 -19.46
CA SER A 134 25.54 -8.89 -18.49
C SER A 134 25.98 -9.48 -17.17
N THR A 135 27.00 -8.87 -16.58
CA THR A 135 27.44 -9.29 -15.26
C THR A 135 26.40 -8.85 -14.22
N PRO A 136 26.30 -9.52 -13.06
CA PRO A 136 25.47 -9.04 -11.96
C PRO A 136 25.79 -7.62 -11.50
N ALA A 137 26.96 -7.07 -11.86
CA ALA A 137 27.31 -5.67 -11.60
C ALA A 137 26.61 -4.73 -12.60
N ASP A 138 26.59 -5.08 -13.89
CA ASP A 138 25.92 -4.32 -14.95
C ASP A 138 24.41 -4.24 -14.70
N ASP A 139 23.80 -5.33 -14.24
CA ASP A 139 22.37 -5.36 -13.88
C ASP A 139 22.03 -4.41 -12.72
N ARG A 140 22.92 -4.32 -11.71
CA ARG A 140 22.73 -3.41 -10.57
C ARG A 140 22.89 -1.96 -10.98
N GLU A 141 23.84 -1.66 -11.85
CA GLU A 141 24.03 -0.32 -12.40
C GLU A 141 22.81 0.10 -13.22
N ARG A 142 22.31 -0.80 -14.07
CA ARG A 142 21.08 -0.58 -14.84
C ARG A 142 19.86 -0.36 -13.95
N ALA A 143 19.72 -1.12 -12.86
CA ALA A 143 18.65 -0.94 -11.89
C ALA A 143 18.72 0.43 -11.19
N ARG A 144 19.93 0.90 -10.83
CA ARG A 144 20.14 2.23 -10.24
C ARG A 144 19.77 3.34 -11.21
N GLU A 145 20.19 3.24 -12.46
CA GLU A 145 19.87 4.24 -13.49
C GLU A 145 18.35 4.36 -13.71
N VAL A 146 17.64 3.23 -13.73
CA VAL A 146 16.17 3.23 -13.83
C VAL A 146 15.52 3.90 -12.62
N LEU A 147 16.03 3.64 -11.41
CA LEU A 147 15.51 4.24 -10.18
C LEU A 147 15.75 5.75 -10.12
N GLU A 148 16.96 6.21 -10.47
CA GLU A 148 17.31 7.63 -10.53
C GLU A 148 16.46 8.38 -11.56
N ARG A 149 16.24 7.79 -12.73
CA ARG A 149 15.35 8.36 -13.76
C ARG A 149 13.91 8.48 -13.26
N PHE A 150 13.43 7.47 -12.54
CA PHE A 150 12.08 7.48 -11.96
C PHE A 150 11.95 8.56 -10.88
N ASP A 151 12.93 8.68 -9.98
CA ASP A 151 12.93 9.67 -8.90
C ASP A 151 12.96 11.10 -9.46
N ALA A 152 13.81 11.36 -10.47
CA ALA A 152 13.85 12.63 -11.17
C ALA A 152 12.49 12.99 -11.82
N ALA A 153 11.79 12.00 -12.39
CA ALA A 153 10.46 12.20 -12.97
C ALA A 153 9.39 12.50 -11.92
N GLN A 154 9.42 11.82 -10.76
CA GLN A 154 8.52 12.09 -9.64
C GLN A 154 8.73 13.49 -9.06
N LEU A 155 9.98 13.89 -8.86
CA LEU A 155 10.33 15.21 -8.35
C LEU A 155 9.86 16.32 -9.31
N ALA A 156 10.03 16.12 -10.61
CA ALA A 156 9.54 17.06 -11.63
C ALA A 156 8.00 17.16 -11.61
N ALA A 157 7.28 16.05 -11.44
CA ALA A 157 5.82 16.03 -11.35
C ALA A 157 5.31 16.75 -10.09
N VAL A 158 5.94 16.51 -8.93
CA VAL A 158 5.60 17.20 -7.68
C VAL A 158 5.86 18.70 -7.82
N ARG A 159 7.00 19.09 -8.41
CA ARG A 159 7.30 20.52 -8.65
C ARG A 159 6.26 21.17 -9.54
N ALA A 160 5.86 20.53 -10.64
CA ALA A 160 4.81 21.05 -11.52
C ALA A 160 3.46 21.20 -10.78
N MET A 161 3.12 20.28 -9.88
CA MET A 161 1.93 20.37 -9.04
C MET A 161 2.01 21.54 -8.06
N VAL A 162 3.17 21.77 -7.44
CA VAL A 162 3.42 22.91 -6.54
C VAL A 162 3.33 24.23 -7.30
N ASP A 163 3.96 24.34 -8.48
CA ASP A 163 3.92 25.54 -9.32
C ASP A 163 2.48 25.86 -9.79
N ALA A 164 1.65 24.84 -9.99
CA ALA A 164 0.24 25.01 -10.34
C ALA A 164 -0.64 25.48 -9.16
N LEU A 165 -0.31 25.06 -7.92
CA LEU A 165 -1.05 25.42 -6.71
C LEU A 165 -0.62 26.79 -6.14
N LEU A 166 0.65 27.14 -6.32
CA LEU A 166 1.25 28.40 -5.90
C LEU A 166 1.68 29.16 -7.14
N PRO A 167 0.73 29.72 -7.91
CA PRO A 167 1.08 30.57 -9.04
C PRO A 167 2.00 31.66 -8.49
N ALA A 168 3.19 31.79 -9.10
CA ALA A 168 4.17 32.78 -8.71
C ALA A 168 3.44 34.11 -8.50
N ALA A 169 3.52 34.65 -7.28
CA ALA A 169 2.89 35.92 -6.95
C ALA A 169 3.26 36.89 -8.06
N ALA A 170 2.23 37.38 -8.77
CA ALA A 170 2.43 38.26 -9.91
C ALA A 170 3.47 39.32 -9.49
N PRO A 171 4.50 39.57 -10.31
CA PRO A 171 5.55 40.52 -9.95
C PRO A 171 4.84 41.79 -9.50
N ALA A 172 5.13 42.20 -8.25
CA ALA A 172 4.47 43.35 -7.66
C ALA A 172 4.56 44.50 -8.68
N PRO A 173 3.44 45.18 -8.99
CA PRO A 173 3.46 46.27 -9.95
C PRO A 173 4.56 47.23 -9.53
N ASP A 174 5.44 47.52 -10.48
CA ASP A 174 6.67 48.25 -10.29
C ASP A 174 6.41 49.52 -9.46
N ALA A 175 6.75 49.49 -8.17
CA ALA A 175 6.52 50.59 -7.23
C ALA A 175 7.40 51.81 -7.56
N SER A 176 8.16 51.75 -8.66
CA SER A 176 8.91 52.85 -9.26
C SER A 176 8.01 53.88 -9.98
N ALA A 177 6.70 53.61 -10.13
CA ALA A 177 5.72 54.68 -10.39
C ALA A 177 5.50 55.48 -9.09
N GLY A 178 6.50 56.29 -8.73
CA GLY A 178 6.48 57.09 -7.51
C GLY A 178 5.21 57.93 -7.41
N PRO A 179 4.60 58.05 -6.21
CA PRO A 179 3.49 58.94 -6.01
C PRO A 179 3.94 60.36 -6.35
N ALA A 180 3.22 61.02 -7.26
CA ALA A 180 3.39 62.45 -7.51
C ALA A 180 3.41 63.16 -6.15
N ALA A 181 4.54 63.79 -5.83
CA ALA A 181 4.78 64.41 -4.54
C ALA A 181 3.67 65.41 -4.23
N VAL A 182 2.89 65.15 -3.18
CA VAL A 182 2.01 66.15 -2.59
C VAL A 182 2.87 66.95 -1.60
N PRO A 183 3.17 68.23 -1.88
CA PRO A 183 3.94 69.05 -0.95
C PRO A 183 3.04 69.44 0.25
N GLY A 184 3.39 69.01 1.46
CA GLY A 184 2.85 69.67 2.66
C GLY A 184 2.74 68.89 3.97
N ALA A 185 2.91 67.57 4.01
CA ALA A 185 2.70 66.82 5.26
C ALA A 185 4.00 66.68 6.09
N ARG A 186 4.08 67.45 7.18
CA ARG A 186 5.12 67.30 8.23
C ARG A 186 4.94 65.95 8.96
N PRO A 187 5.99 65.15 9.18
CA PRO A 187 5.90 63.95 9.99
C PRO A 187 5.84 64.29 11.48
N ALA A 188 4.76 63.88 12.15
CA ALA A 188 4.70 63.80 13.60
C ALA A 188 5.42 62.53 14.05
N GLY A 189 6.35 62.68 15.00
CA GLY A 189 7.15 61.59 15.54
C GLY A 189 6.29 60.52 16.19
N ILE A 190 6.60 59.26 15.89
CA ILE A 190 6.04 58.10 16.58
C ILE A 190 7.16 57.54 17.44
N ALA A 191 6.90 57.55 18.74
CA ALA A 191 7.77 57.05 19.79
C ALA A 191 7.99 55.54 19.65
N THR A 192 9.26 55.14 19.78
CA THR A 192 9.69 53.75 19.90
C THR A 192 9.28 53.24 21.27
N ASP A 193 8.28 52.36 21.32
CA ASP A 193 7.95 51.60 22.53
C ASP A 193 8.60 50.21 22.42
N ALA A 194 9.46 49.91 23.40
CA ALA A 194 10.23 48.68 23.46
C ALA A 194 9.48 47.64 24.30
N PRO A 195 9.16 46.44 23.79
CA PRO A 195 8.54 45.42 24.61
C PRO A 195 9.56 44.76 25.54
N ALA A 196 9.17 44.70 26.81
CA ALA A 196 9.92 44.19 27.94
C ALA A 196 10.17 42.68 27.88
N ASP A 197 11.34 42.35 28.43
CA ASP A 197 11.90 41.05 28.76
C ASP A 197 10.91 40.18 29.58
N THR A 198 10.70 38.93 29.17
CA THR A 198 9.88 37.96 29.92
C THR A 198 10.78 36.86 30.49
N PRO A 199 10.85 36.66 31.82
CA PRO A 199 11.74 35.66 32.40
C PRO A 199 11.22 34.22 32.21
N VAL A 200 12.15 33.36 31.79
CA VAL A 200 12.03 31.90 31.70
C VAL A 200 11.78 31.32 33.09
N ARG A 201 10.67 30.60 33.25
CA ARG A 201 10.33 29.84 34.46
C ARG A 201 10.74 28.39 34.27
N SER A 202 11.89 28.02 34.81
CA SER A 202 12.29 26.61 34.98
C SER A 202 11.38 25.95 36.02
N GLY A 203 10.71 24.87 35.62
CA GLY A 203 10.00 23.95 36.50
C GLY A 203 10.78 22.65 36.69
N PRO A 204 10.49 21.92 37.79
CA PRO A 204 11.34 20.89 38.40
C PRO A 204 11.44 19.57 37.62
#